data_AF-A0A849TVC4-F1
#
_entry.id   AF-A0A849TVC4-F1
#
_cell.length_a   1.000
_cell.length_b   1.000
_cell.length_c   1.000
_cell.angle_alpha   90.00
_cell.angle_beta   90.00
_cell.angle_gamma   90.00
#
_symmetry.space_group_name_H-M   'P 1'
#
loop_
_entity.id
_entity.type
_entity.pdbx_description
1 polymer ?
#
loop_
_entity_poly.entity_id
_entity_poly.type
_entity_poly.pdbx_seq_one_letter_code
_entity_poly.pdbx_strand_id
1 'polypeptide(L)'
;MLSTLLSHSVPEVSVDQVESGQYRLLDAHAYREFEVSHIAGATWVGYDDFDLARLAGIDTQAPVAVYCSVGYRSERIAERLLRQGYTHVVNVYGGIFQWVNTRHPVVTIDGVETERIHAYSKSWGVWLTRGEPIYE
;
A
#
# COMPACT_ATOMS: atom_id res chain seq x y z
N MET A 1 -18.99 -5.52 0.35
CA MET A 1 -18.19 -5.05 1.50
C MET A 1 -16.72 -5.08 1.08
N LEU A 2 -15.82 -4.32 1.70
CA LEU A 2 -14.41 -4.34 1.26
C LEU A 2 -13.81 -5.76 1.29
N SER A 3 -14.13 -6.55 2.32
CA SER A 3 -13.69 -7.94 2.48
C SER A 3 -14.04 -8.85 1.30
N THR A 4 -15.13 -8.59 0.56
CA THR A 4 -15.51 -9.43 -0.59
C THR A 4 -14.65 -9.17 -1.82
N LEU A 5 -13.76 -8.18 -1.78
CA LEU A 5 -12.84 -7.85 -2.88
C LEU A 5 -11.49 -8.56 -2.75
N LEU A 6 -11.11 -8.95 -1.54
CA LEU A 6 -9.83 -9.61 -1.25
C LEU A 6 -10.00 -11.13 -1.30
N SER A 7 -8.96 -11.84 -1.72
CA SER A 7 -8.96 -13.31 -1.68
C SER A 7 -8.57 -13.88 -0.32
N HIS A 8 -7.99 -13.06 0.56
CA HIS A 8 -7.39 -13.45 1.84
C HIS A 8 -6.34 -14.58 1.68
N SER A 9 -5.59 -14.55 0.58
CA SER A 9 -4.61 -15.59 0.21
C SER A 9 -3.26 -15.43 0.92
N VAL A 10 -3.02 -14.26 1.52
CA VAL A 10 -1.83 -13.92 2.29
C VAL A 10 -2.24 -13.37 3.67
N PRO A 11 -1.36 -13.43 4.68
CA PRO A 11 -1.65 -12.80 5.96
C PRO A 11 -1.93 -11.30 5.81
N GLU A 12 -2.89 -10.81 6.59
CA GLU A 12 -3.29 -9.40 6.59
C GLU A 12 -2.85 -8.73 7.88
N VAL A 13 -2.62 -7.42 7.80
CA VAL A 13 -2.26 -6.58 8.94
C VAL A 13 -3.15 -5.33 8.95
N SER A 14 -3.53 -4.88 10.15
CA SER A 14 -4.27 -3.62 10.30
C SER A 14 -3.33 -2.42 10.20
N VAL A 15 -3.90 -1.24 9.95
CA VAL A 15 -3.14 0.02 9.98
C VAL A 15 -2.45 0.24 11.33
N ASP A 16 -3.15 0.05 12.44
CA ASP A 16 -2.57 0.23 13.78
C ASP A 16 -1.38 -0.71 14.04
N GLN A 17 -1.45 -1.95 13.52
CA GLN A 17 -0.35 -2.90 13.59
C GLN A 17 0.83 -2.51 12.70
N VAL A 18 0.56 -1.90 11.54
CA VAL A 18 1.62 -1.35 10.67
C VAL A 18 2.31 -0.18 11.35
N GLU A 19 1.57 0.76 11.94
CA GLU A 19 2.12 1.94 12.62
C GLU A 19 2.96 1.57 13.85
N SER A 20 2.47 0.62 14.67
CA SER A 20 3.17 0.17 15.88
C SER A 20 4.28 -0.86 15.59
N GLY A 21 4.29 -1.43 14.38
CA GLY A 21 5.23 -2.45 13.96
C GLY A 21 6.49 -1.91 13.28
N GLN A 22 7.40 -2.81 12.94
CA GLN A 22 8.57 -2.52 12.13
C GLN A 22 8.46 -3.24 10.80
N TYR A 23 7.81 -2.59 9.83
CA TYR A 23 7.65 -3.11 8.47
C TYR A 23 8.41 -2.27 7.46
N ARG A 24 8.94 -2.93 6.42
CA ARG A 24 9.26 -2.27 5.16
C ARG A 24 7.96 -2.07 4.39
N LEU A 25 7.57 -0.82 4.17
CA LEU A 25 6.34 -0.48 3.48
C LEU A 25 6.58 -0.49 1.97
N LEU A 26 5.75 -1.24 1.24
CA LEU A 26 5.81 -1.32 -0.22
C LEU A 26 4.52 -0.80 -0.83
N ASP A 27 4.67 0.15 -1.74
CA ASP A 27 3.55 0.74 -2.47
C ASP A 27 3.39 0.07 -3.84
N ALA A 28 2.26 -0.62 -4.02
CA ALA A 28 1.88 -1.32 -5.24
C ALA A 28 0.95 -0.49 -6.16
N HIS A 29 0.91 0.83 -6.05
CA HIS A 29 0.20 1.67 -7.00
C HIS A 29 0.98 1.86 -8.30
N ALA A 30 0.32 2.38 -9.34
CA ALA A 30 1.04 2.97 -10.47
C ALA A 30 1.80 4.22 -10.01
N TYR A 31 2.89 4.57 -10.69
CA TYR A 31 3.77 5.66 -10.26
C TYR A 31 3.03 6.99 -10.07
N ARG A 32 2.14 7.37 -10.99
CA ARG A 32 1.33 8.59 -10.89
C ARG A 32 0.50 8.70 -9.61
N GLU A 33 0.04 7.57 -9.07
CA GLU A 33 -0.75 7.54 -7.85
C GLU A 33 0.16 7.73 -6.63
N PHE A 34 1.35 7.12 -6.66
CA PHE A 34 2.40 7.29 -5.65
C PHE A 34 2.92 8.74 -5.61
N GLU A 35 2.98 9.42 -6.76
CA GLU A 35 3.35 10.83 -6.88
C GLU A 35 2.34 11.78 -6.21
N VAL A 36 1.05 11.46 -6.26
CA VAL A 36 0.02 12.23 -5.53
C VAL A 36 0.29 12.17 -4.04
N SER A 37 0.48 10.96 -3.51
CA SER A 37 0.82 10.74 -2.11
C SER A 37 1.19 9.28 -1.84
N HIS A 38 2.00 9.04 -0.81
CA HIS A 38 2.28 7.71 -0.29
C HIS A 38 2.55 7.76 1.23
N ILE A 39 2.63 6.58 1.86
CA ILE A 39 3.01 6.49 3.26
C ILE A 39 4.50 6.81 3.38
N ALA A 40 4.89 7.68 4.33
CA ALA A 40 6.27 8.10 4.49
C ALA A 40 7.22 6.90 4.65
N GLY A 41 8.32 6.91 3.88
CA GLY A 41 9.31 5.82 3.88
C GLY A 41 8.92 4.58 3.07
N ALA A 42 7.77 4.59 2.38
CA ALA A 42 7.39 3.50 1.49
C ALA A 42 8.30 3.42 0.25
N THR A 43 8.63 2.20 -0.15
CA THR A 43 9.30 1.92 -1.43
C THR A 43 8.23 1.63 -2.47
N TRP A 44 8.20 2.44 -3.54
CA TRP A 44 7.34 2.15 -4.68
C TRP A 44 7.85 0.92 -5.44
N VAL A 45 6.97 -0.07 -5.61
CA VAL A 45 7.29 -1.32 -6.32
C VAL A 45 6.49 -1.51 -7.60
N GLY A 46 5.39 -0.78 -7.76
CA GLY A 46 4.50 -0.92 -8.92
C GLY A 46 3.62 -2.18 -8.85
N TYR A 47 2.62 -2.22 -9.73
CA TYR A 47 1.72 -3.37 -9.89
C TYR A 47 1.80 -3.97 -11.29
N ASP A 48 1.43 -3.17 -12.30
CA ASP A 48 1.50 -3.59 -13.70
C ASP A 48 2.95 -3.74 -14.17
N ASP A 49 3.82 -2.84 -13.70
CA ASP A 49 5.25 -2.79 -13.96
C ASP A 49 6.07 -3.29 -12.75
N PHE A 50 5.50 -4.16 -11.93
CA PHE A 50 6.17 -4.69 -10.73
C PHE A 50 7.58 -5.21 -11.07
N ASP A 51 8.57 -4.69 -10.36
CA ASP A 51 9.98 -5.00 -10.55
C ASP A 51 10.64 -5.35 -9.21
N LEU A 52 11.14 -6.59 -9.12
CA LEU A 52 11.83 -7.09 -7.93
C LEU A 52 13.13 -6.32 -7.66
N ALA A 53 13.77 -5.74 -8.69
CA ALA A 53 15.00 -4.97 -8.53
C ALA A 53 14.79 -3.71 -7.67
N ARG A 54 13.56 -3.19 -7.58
CA ARG A 54 13.20 -2.06 -6.69
C ARG A 54 13.33 -2.40 -5.20
N LEU A 55 13.39 -3.70 -4.88
CA LEU A 55 13.60 -4.21 -3.52
C LEU A 55 15.06 -4.55 -3.23
N ALA A 56 16.00 -4.15 -4.09
CA ALA A 56 17.43 -4.37 -3.85
C ALA A 56 17.84 -3.80 -2.48
N GLY A 57 18.39 -4.68 -1.63
CA GLY A 57 18.80 -4.34 -0.25
C GLY A 57 17.76 -4.60 0.83
N ILE A 58 16.53 -5.01 0.48
CA ILE A 58 15.56 -5.53 1.45
C ILE A 58 15.75 -7.03 1.58
N ASP A 59 16.19 -7.47 2.76
CA ASP A 59 16.34 -8.88 3.11
C ASP A 59 15.01 -9.64 2.96
N THR A 60 15.06 -10.86 2.43
CA THR A 60 13.87 -11.71 2.24
C THR A 60 13.23 -12.15 3.56
N GLN A 61 13.97 -12.09 4.67
CA GLN A 61 13.48 -12.31 6.03
C GLN A 61 13.00 -11.03 6.73
N ALA A 62 13.14 -9.85 6.10
CA ALA A 62 12.60 -8.63 6.70
C ALA A 62 11.05 -8.67 6.69
N PRO A 63 10.38 -8.16 7.74
CA PRO A 63 8.94 -7.94 7.70
C PRO A 63 8.58 -6.89 6.65
N VAL A 64 7.70 -7.26 5.73
CA VAL A 64 7.25 -6.43 4.61
C VAL A 64 5.74 -6.29 4.67
N ALA A 65 5.25 -5.05 4.62
CA ALA A 65 3.83 -4.75 4.50
C ALA A 65 3.56 -4.07 3.16
N VAL A 66 2.76 -4.72 2.31
CA VAL A 66 2.42 -4.22 0.97
C VAL A 66 1.06 -3.57 1.01
N TYR A 67 0.93 -2.39 0.42
CA TYR A 67 -0.34 -1.69 0.31
C TYR A 67 -0.58 -1.16 -1.09
N CYS A 68 -1.86 -0.95 -1.40
CA CYS A 68 -2.33 -0.15 -2.52
C CYS A 68 -3.50 0.70 -2.01
N SER A 69 -4.50 0.99 -2.84
CA SER A 69 -5.63 1.84 -2.45
C SER A 69 -6.44 1.19 -1.32
N VAL A 70 -6.79 -0.09 -1.50
CA VAL A 70 -7.73 -0.81 -0.62
C VAL A 70 -7.29 -2.24 -0.25
N GLY A 71 -6.14 -2.71 -0.74
CA GLY A 71 -5.61 -4.05 -0.45
C GLY A 71 -5.61 -5.03 -1.63
N TYR A 72 -6.32 -4.74 -2.73
CA TYR A 72 -6.51 -5.69 -3.85
C TYR A 72 -5.23 -5.96 -4.67
N ARG A 73 -4.57 -4.89 -5.15
CA ARG A 73 -3.33 -5.02 -5.95
C ARG A 73 -2.17 -5.50 -5.08
N SER A 74 -2.13 -5.04 -3.83
CA SER A 74 -1.07 -5.37 -2.88
C SER A 74 -1.11 -6.82 -2.43
N GLU A 75 -2.29 -7.43 -2.29
CA GLU A 75 -2.42 -8.87 -2.05
C GLU A 75 -1.71 -9.69 -3.13
N ARG A 76 -1.93 -9.36 -4.41
CA ARG A 76 -1.28 -10.03 -5.54
C ARG A 76 0.24 -9.81 -5.59
N ILE A 77 0.71 -8.62 -5.19
CA ILE A 77 2.16 -8.37 -5.05
C ILE A 77 2.73 -9.17 -3.88
N ALA A 78 2.03 -9.24 -2.75
CA ALA A 78 2.44 -10.03 -1.60
C ALA A 78 2.58 -11.51 -1.96
N GLU A 79 1.63 -12.08 -2.69
CA GLU A 79 1.74 -13.44 -3.23
C GLU A 79 2.96 -13.63 -4.14
N ARG A 80 3.27 -12.64 -5.00
CA ARG A 80 4.47 -12.69 -5.85
C ARG A 80 5.73 -12.68 -5.00
N LEU A 81 5.82 -11.84 -3.97
CA LEU A 81 6.97 -11.78 -3.07
C LEU A 81 7.18 -13.08 -2.31
N LEU A 82 6.11 -13.71 -1.81
CA LEU A 82 6.18 -15.04 -1.19
C LEU A 82 6.76 -16.08 -2.17
N ARG A 83 6.33 -16.06 -3.44
CA ARG A 83 6.90 -16.94 -4.49
C ARG A 83 8.36 -16.64 -4.84
N GLN A 84 8.82 -15.41 -4.61
CA GLN A 84 10.22 -14.99 -4.80
C GLN A 84 11.09 -15.23 -3.55
N GLY A 85 10.55 -15.86 -2.51
CA GLY A 85 11.32 -16.28 -1.33
C GLY A 85 11.30 -15.32 -0.14
N TYR A 86 10.51 -14.23 -0.20
CA TYR A 86 10.23 -13.44 0.99
C TYR A 86 9.37 -14.26 1.96
N THR A 87 9.70 -14.23 3.26
CA THR A 87 9.07 -15.12 4.25
C THR A 87 8.09 -14.40 5.17
N HIS A 88 8.21 -13.08 5.30
CA HIS A 88 7.38 -12.27 6.21
C HIS A 88 6.65 -11.16 5.45
N VAL A 89 5.74 -11.55 4.57
CA VAL A 89 4.98 -10.61 3.74
C VAL A 89 3.52 -10.56 4.19
N VAL A 90 3.02 -9.35 4.44
CA VAL A 90 1.63 -9.09 4.82
C VAL A 90 0.97 -8.08 3.89
N ASN A 91 -0.34 -8.21 3.68
CA ASN A 91 -1.15 -7.22 2.97
C ASN A 91 -1.78 -6.24 3.97
N VAL A 92 -1.67 -4.94 3.73
CA VAL A 92 -2.31 -3.92 4.57
C VAL A 92 -3.80 -3.87 4.24
N TYR A 93 -4.64 -4.34 5.16
CA TYR A 93 -6.09 -4.39 4.97
C TYR A 93 -6.65 -2.97 4.85
N GLY A 94 -7.36 -2.70 3.75
CA GLY A 94 -7.89 -1.37 3.44
C GLY A 94 -6.88 -0.37 2.90
N GLY A 95 -5.60 -0.77 2.76
CA GLY A 95 -4.57 0.00 2.08
C GLY A 95 -4.37 1.43 2.60
N ILE A 96 -3.92 2.32 1.71
CA ILE A 96 -3.69 3.74 2.04
C ILE A 96 -5.00 4.48 2.35
N PHE A 97 -6.15 4.01 1.83
CA PHE A 97 -7.42 4.62 2.20
C PHE A 97 -7.73 4.42 3.67
N GLN A 98 -7.54 3.20 4.18
CA GLN A 98 -7.74 2.94 5.60
C GLN A 98 -6.72 3.69 6.46
N TRP A 99 -5.47 3.79 6.00
CA TRP A 99 -4.42 4.60 6.64
C TRP A 99 -4.86 6.05 6.86
N VAL A 100 -5.41 6.68 5.83
CA VAL A 100 -5.89 8.07 5.92
C VAL A 100 -7.21 8.15 6.69
N ASN A 101 -8.09 7.16 6.56
CA ASN A 101 -9.35 7.10 7.32
C ASN A 101 -9.12 7.06 8.83
N THR A 102 -8.02 6.48 9.29
CA THR A 102 -7.58 6.46 10.70
C THR A 102 -6.65 7.63 11.07
N ARG A 103 -6.53 8.64 10.19
CA ARG A 103 -5.84 9.93 10.42
C ARG A 103 -4.31 9.85 10.48
N HIS A 104 -3.70 8.86 9.83
CA HIS A 104 -2.24 8.87 9.67
C HIS A 104 -1.83 9.72 8.46
N PRO A 105 -0.67 10.40 8.53
CA PRO A 105 -0.22 11.29 7.48
C PRO A 105 0.23 10.53 6.24
N VAL A 106 0.11 11.17 5.09
CA VAL A 106 0.72 10.77 3.81
C VAL A 106 1.55 11.92 3.28
N VAL A 107 2.53 11.62 2.43
CA VAL A 107 3.49 12.61 1.92
C VAL A 107 3.56 12.58 0.41
N THR A 108 3.93 13.71 -0.19
CA THR A 108 4.34 13.78 -1.60
C THR A 108 5.76 13.23 -1.78
N ILE A 109 6.22 13.14 -3.03
CA ILE A 109 7.60 12.71 -3.36
C ILE A 109 8.69 13.52 -2.65
N ASP A 110 8.43 14.80 -2.39
CA ASP A 110 9.36 15.69 -1.70
C ASP A 110 9.28 15.57 -0.16
N GLY A 111 8.50 14.62 0.36
CA GLY A 111 8.32 14.39 1.79
C GLY A 111 7.41 15.41 2.49
N VAL A 112 6.64 16.19 1.73
CA VAL A 112 5.70 17.17 2.28
C VAL A 112 4.37 16.49 2.60
N GLU A 113 3.89 16.64 3.84
CA GLU A 113 2.58 16.12 4.25
C GLU A 113 1.45 16.71 3.38
N THR A 114 0.51 15.86 2.99
CA THR A 114 -0.64 16.26 2.17
C THR A 114 -1.89 15.51 2.57
N GLU A 115 -3.05 16.11 2.28
CA GLU A 115 -4.34 15.44 2.39
C GLU A 115 -4.80 14.85 1.05
N ARG A 116 -4.03 15.00 -0.04
CA ARG A 116 -4.40 14.51 -1.38
C ARG A 116 -4.14 13.02 -1.50
N ILE A 117 -5.13 12.23 -1.91
CA ILE A 117 -5.00 10.78 -2.10
C ILE A 117 -5.53 10.41 -3.48
N HIS A 118 -4.74 9.68 -4.26
CA HIS A 118 -5.23 9.16 -5.54
C HIS A 118 -6.28 8.06 -5.31
N ALA A 119 -7.53 8.36 -5.65
CA ALA A 119 -8.70 7.53 -5.41
C ALA A 119 -8.98 6.50 -6.53
N TYR A 120 -8.12 6.46 -7.56
CA TYR A 120 -8.20 5.61 -8.76
C TYR A 120 -9.42 5.87 -9.66
N SER A 121 -10.63 5.74 -9.14
CA SER A 121 -11.86 6.18 -9.81
C SER A 121 -12.94 6.49 -8.78
N LYS A 122 -14.01 7.19 -9.17
CA LYS A 122 -15.11 7.54 -8.26
C LYS A 122 -15.77 6.32 -7.61
N SER A 123 -15.80 5.17 -8.29
CA SER A 123 -16.34 3.94 -7.71
C SER A 123 -15.44 3.38 -6.62
N TRP A 124 -14.13 3.60 -6.70
CA TRP A 124 -13.17 3.22 -5.67
C TRP A 124 -13.04 4.26 -4.55
N GLY A 125 -13.24 5.54 -4.87
CA GLY A 125 -13.23 6.62 -3.90
C GLY A 125 -14.27 6.50 -2.78
N VAL A 126 -15.30 5.66 -2.94
CA VAL A 126 -16.32 5.43 -1.88
C VAL A 126 -15.75 4.83 -0.59
N TRP A 127 -14.58 4.19 -0.66
CA TRP A 127 -13.87 3.63 0.50
C TRP A 127 -12.95 4.64 1.19
N LEU A 128 -12.72 5.80 0.57
CA LEU A 128 -11.96 6.91 1.16
C LEU A 128 -12.95 7.88 1.84
N THR A 129 -12.91 7.92 3.17
CA THR A 129 -13.80 8.73 4.01
C THR A 129 -13.13 9.98 4.57
N ARG A 130 -11.81 10.11 4.38
CA ARG A 130 -10.99 11.27 4.80
C ARG A 130 -9.96 11.60 3.72
N GLY A 131 -9.49 12.85 3.71
CA GLY A 131 -8.59 13.38 2.70
C GLY A 131 -9.32 13.90 1.46
N GLU A 132 -8.54 14.46 0.53
CA GLU A 132 -8.94 15.03 -0.75
C GLU A 132 -8.71 14.00 -1.87
N PRO A 133 -9.77 13.38 -2.43
CA PRO A 133 -9.63 12.39 -3.49
C PRO A 133 -9.20 13.03 -4.82
N ILE A 134 -8.13 12.49 -5.41
CA ILE A 134 -7.64 12.82 -6.76
C ILE A 134 -7.96 11.65 -7.70
N TYR A 135 -8.44 11.93 -8.92
CA TYR A 135 -8.86 10.90 -9.88
C TYR A 135 -8.10 10.94 -11.21
N GLU A 136 -7.15 11.86 -11.35
CA GLU A 136 -6.38 12.12 -12.58
C GLU A 136 -5.07 11.31 -12.58
#